data_AF-A0A392P2I2-F1
#
_entry.id   AF-A0A392P2I2-F1
#
_cell.length_a   1.000
_cell.length_b   1.000
_cell.length_c   1.000
_cell.angle_alpha   90.00
_cell.angle_beta   90.00
_cell.angle_gamma   90.00
#
_symmetry.space_group_name_H-M   'P 1'
#
loop_
_entity.id
_entity.type
_entity.pdbx_description
1 polymer ?
#
loop_
_entity_poly.entity_id
_entity_poly.type
_entity_poly.pdbx_seq_one_letter_code
_entity_poly.pdbx_strand_id
1 'polypeptide(L)' 'YADGSSAAGFFGTDTITVNLTNGRKGKLQNLTIGCTQSMANGVSFTEDTGGILGLGLAKDSFVEKA' A
#
# COMPACT_ATOMS: atom_id res chain seq x y z
N TYR A 1 -1.67 4.93 -11.65
CA TYR A 1 -2.90 5.26 -10.92
C TYR A 1 -3.95 5.73 -11.90
N ALA A 2 -5.20 5.95 -11.47
CA ALA A 2 -6.32 6.23 -12.37
C ALA A 2 -6.13 7.52 -13.20
N ASP A 3 -5.33 8.46 -12.69
CA ASP A 3 -4.92 9.70 -13.35
C ASP A 3 -3.76 9.51 -14.36
N GLY A 4 -3.27 8.29 -14.56
CA GLY A 4 -2.12 7.99 -15.40
C GLY A 4 -0.76 8.18 -14.72
N SER A 5 -0.72 8.64 -13.47
CA SER A 5 0.54 8.79 -12.72
C SER A 5 1.13 7.44 -12.32
N SER A 6 2.42 7.41 -12.02
CA SER A 6 3.12 6.22 -11.54
C SER A 6 4.08 6.55 -10.40
N ALA A 7 4.32 5.59 -9.51
CA ALA A 7 5.29 5.72 -8.43
C ALA A 7 6.55 4.92 -8.75
N ALA A 8 7.71 5.46 -8.38
CA ALA A 8 8.99 4.76 -8.41
C ALA A 8 9.59 4.73 -7.01
N GLY A 9 10.22 3.62 -6.66
CA GLY A 9 10.76 3.37 -5.34
C GLY A 9 11.22 1.93 -5.16
N PHE A 10 11.26 1.48 -3.92
CA PHE A 10 11.72 0.13 -3.56
C PHE A 10 10.63 -0.64 -2.82
N PHE A 11 10.70 -1.96 -2.88
CA PHE A 11 9.90 -2.81 -2.02
C PHE A 11 10.58 -2.99 -0.66
N GLY A 12 9.81 -2.81 0.41
CA GLY A 12 10.17 -3.15 1.77
C GLY A 12 9.27 -4.27 2.32
N THR A 13 9.70 -4.88 3.42
CA THR A 13 8.90 -5.86 4.15
C THR A 13 8.47 -5.23 5.47
N ASP A 14 7.18 -5.23 5.76
CA ASP A 14 6.64 -4.60 6.97
C ASP A 14 5.41 -5.34 7.54
N THR A 15 4.82 -4.76 8.58
CA THR A 15 3.64 -5.26 9.29
C THR A 15 2.51 -4.23 9.28
N ILE A 16 1.33 -4.64 8.81
CA ILE A 16 0.11 -3.82 8.89
C ILE A 16 -0.75 -4.28 10.07
N THR A 17 -1.24 -3.33 10.87
CA THR A 17 -2.21 -3.61 11.93
C THR A 17 -3.62 -3.30 11.44
N VAL A 18 -4.53 -4.25 11.57
CA VAL A 18 -5.94 -4.12 11.15
C VAL A 18 -6.90 -4.38 12.30
N ASN A 19 -8.08 -3.77 12.25
CA ASN A 19 -9.18 -4.16 13.13
C ASN A 19 -9.90 -5.38 12.53
N LEU A 20 -10.10 -6.40 13.34
CA LEU A 20 -10.84 -7.60 12.98
C LEU A 20 -12.33 -7.41 13.27
N THR A 21 -13.18 -8.16 12.57
CA THR A 21 -14.65 -8.12 12.74
C THR A 21 -15.10 -8.52 14.15
N ASN A 22 -14.26 -9.24 14.90
CA ASN A 22 -14.49 -9.61 16.30
C ASN A 22 -14.07 -8.53 17.31
N GLY A 23 -13.75 -7.32 16.86
CA GLY A 23 -13.34 -6.18 17.70
C GLY A 23 -11.89 -6.24 18.21
N ARG A 24 -11.12 -7.27 17.85
CA ARG A 24 -9.69 -7.37 18.19
C ARG A 24 -8.82 -6.71 17.12
N LYS A 25 -7.55 -6.44 17.44
CA LYS A 25 -6.55 -6.03 16.47
C LYS A 25 -5.76 -7.24 15.97
N GLY A 26 -5.61 -7.37 14.66
CA GLY A 26 -4.74 -8.33 14.00
C GLY A 26 -3.48 -7.66 13.46
N LYS A 27 -2.40 -8.43 13.31
CA LYS A 27 -1.17 -8.00 12.64
C LYS A 27 -0.90 -8.90 11.45
N LEU A 28 -0.79 -8.32 10.27
CA LEU A 28 -0.36 -8.97 9.05
C LEU A 28 1.12 -8.72 8.88
N GLN A 29 1.94 -9.73 9.11
CA GLN A 29 3.41 -9.63 9.09
C GLN A 29 3.96 -10.05 7.72
N ASN A 30 5.20 -9.67 7.43
CA ASN A 30 5.93 -10.03 6.22
C ASN A 30 5.22 -9.59 4.92
N LEU A 31 4.54 -8.44 4.98
CA LEU A 31 3.89 -7.87 3.81
C LEU A 31 4.91 -7.10 2.97
N THR A 32 4.88 -7.33 1.66
CA THR A 32 5.63 -6.52 0.71
C THR A 32 4.91 -5.20 0.49
N ILE A 33 5.58 -4.08 0.79
CA ILE A 33 5.04 -2.72 0.67
C ILE A 33 5.95 -1.89 -0.23
N GLY A 34 5.36 -1.08 -1.12
CA GLY A 34 6.10 -0.13 -1.94
C GLY A 34 6.44 1.15 -1.16
N CYS A 35 7.72 1.40 -0.93
CA CYS A 35 8.24 2.66 -0.41
C CYS A 35 8.52 3.61 -1.58
N THR A 36 7.55 4.47 -1.88
CA THR A 36 7.65 5.46 -2.95
C THR A 36 8.71 6.51 -2.63
N GLN A 37 9.62 6.76 -3.58
CA GLN A 37 10.62 7.83 -3.50
C GLN A 37 10.28 8.99 -4.43
N SER A 38 9.62 8.71 -5.56
CA SER A 38 9.24 9.73 -6.52
C SER A 38 7.95 9.35 -7.25
N MET A 39 7.24 10.40 -7.66
CA MET A 39 6.03 10.33 -8.46
C MET A 39 6.34 10.84 -9.87
N ALA A 40 5.83 10.14 -10.88
CA ALA A 40 5.91 10.54 -12.27
C ALA A 40 4.50 10.79 -12.83
N ASN A 41 4.41 11.77 -13.73
CA ASN A 41 3.22 12.05 -14.55
C ASN A 41 1.92 12.34 -13.75
N GLY A 42 2.01 12.97 -12.58
CA GLY A 42 0.83 13.46 -11.87
C GLY A 42 1.09 13.95 -10.46
N VAL A 43 0.04 14.48 -9.83
CA VAL A 43 0.03 15.12 -8.51
C VAL A 43 -0.81 14.34 -7.49
N SER A 44 -1.16 13.08 -7.79
CA SER A 44 -2.19 12.32 -7.05
C SER A 44 -1.97 12.19 -5.54
N PHE A 45 -0.78 12.49 -5.03
CA PHE A 45 -0.44 12.32 -3.62
C PHE A 45 0.15 13.62 -3.09
N THR A 46 -0.63 14.31 -2.26
CA THR A 46 -0.17 15.44 -1.46
C THR A 46 0.46 14.92 -0.17
N GLU A 47 1.24 15.76 0.50
CA GLU A 47 1.89 15.43 1.78
C GLU A 47 0.90 14.97 2.87
N ASP A 48 -0.40 15.23 2.69
CA ASP A 48 -1.48 14.83 3.61
C ASP A 48 -1.86 13.34 3.49
N THR A 49 -1.40 12.64 2.45
CA THR A 49 -1.68 11.21 2.23
C THR A 49 -0.42 10.38 2.46
N GLY A 50 -0.46 9.46 3.43
CA GLY A 50 0.68 8.58 3.76
C GLY A 50 0.97 7.47 2.72
N GLY A 51 0.14 7.32 1.68
CA GLY A 51 0.29 6.32 0.61
C GLY A 51 -1.04 5.76 0.11
N ILE A 52 -0.97 4.70 -0.70
CA ILE A 52 -2.15 3.95 -1.19
C ILE A 52 -2.07 2.49 -0.76
N LEU A 53 -3.23 1.92 -0.42
CA LEU A 53 -3.42 0.49 -0.28
C LEU A 53 -4.02 -0.11 -1.56
N GLY A 54 -3.28 -0.98 -2.24
CA GLY A 54 -3.74 -1.66 -3.45
C GLY A 54 -4.72 -2.80 -3.14
N LEU A 55 -5.98 -2.68 -3.58
CA LEU A 55 -7.04 -3.69 -3.39
C LEU A 55 -7.32 -4.55 -4.63
N GLY A 56 -6.49 -4.44 -5.67
CA GLY A 56 -6.61 -5.26 -6.88
C GLY A 56 -6.24 -6.73 -6.63
N LEU A 57 -6.59 -7.62 -7.55
CA LEU A 57 -6.20 -9.02 -7.52
C LEU A 57 -4.90 -9.22 -8.31
N ALA A 58 -3.77 -8.86 -7.69
CA ALA A 58 -2.45 -8.99 -8.28
C ALA A 58 -1.44 -9.43 -7.20
N LYS A 59 -0.29 -9.92 -7.64
CA LYS A 59 0.82 -10.27 -6.75
C LYS A 59 1.18 -9.07 -5.87
N ASP A 60 1.38 -9.30 -4.57
CA ASP A 60 1.77 -8.29 -3.59
C ASP A 60 0.70 -7.21 -3.34
N SER A 61 -0.53 -7.42 -3.83
CA SER A 61 -1.67 -6.61 -3.40
C SER A 61 -2.07 -6.96 -1.98
N PHE A 62 -2.74 -6.02 -1.30
CA PHE A 62 -3.21 -6.27 0.06
C PHE A 62 -4.16 -7.46 0.11
N VAL A 63 -5.04 -7.61 -0.89
CA VAL A 63 -6.03 -8.69 -0.95
C VAL A 63 -5.37 -10.07 -1.19
N GLU A 64 -4.23 -10.14 -1.87
CA GLU A 64 -3.51 -11.41 -2.06
C GLU A 64 -2.71 -11.82 -0.81
N LYS A 65 -2.26 -10.86 -0.01
CA LYS A 65 -1.40 -11.10 1.16
C LYS A 65 -2.13 -11.09 2.52
N ALA A 66 -3.39 -10.67 2.58
CA ALA A 66 -4.17 -10.48 3.82
C ALA A 66 -5.15 -11.62 4.11
#